data_AF-A0A956E6J0-F1
#
_entry.id   AF-A0A956E6J0-F1
#
_cell.length_a   1.000
_cell.length_b   1.000
_cell.length_c   1.000
_cell.angle_alpha   90.00
_cell.angle_beta   90.00
_cell.angle_gamma   90.00
#
_symmetry.space_group_name_H-M   'P 1'
#
loop_
_entity.id
_entity.type
_entity.pdbx_description
1 polymer ?
#
loop_
_entity_poly.entity_id
_entity_poly.type
_entity_poly.pdbx_seq_one_letter_code
_entity_poly.pdbx_strand_id
1 'polypeptide(L)'
;MSPSRRTPRVRGLEALLPRFSCAPRRLLVLGSAIALISCASAPRPPVLGQADQVALGPKASEAKSEAPQAFAHAEKLRREADQAFEDGDQAAAEILAERSIAAYSHAFVLVRLSRAEERLAKVKADLATAQADLTKLDKQQAEVAREAEALELRLKVARDAVPLTPNEPASADREAARLEAARALAAQARLLCVSAWLIAPDTKDIKASIESADALAKSLEKGPRPTPIDDAIKLRSGCLKQLTVARRAATASARASSEQDELLKALSDRGDLEPHRDDRGVVVTLRGLYQGNKLAKDARLRLEALAKVAKANPRFPVLISVHEGGADTKASELAKTLSDLGAPRVDARGIGDRLPLVPGRLRGAAQRNTRVEIVFISPIN
;
A
#
# COMPACT_ATOMS: atom_id res chain seq x y z
N MET A 1 11.23 22.48 -19.26
CA MET A 1 12.65 22.27 -18.93
C MET A 1 12.95 20.78 -19.09
N SER A 2 13.50 20.40 -20.24
CA SER A 2 13.82 18.99 -20.57
C SER A 2 15.33 18.78 -20.47
N PRO A 3 15.83 17.71 -19.84
CA PRO A 3 17.24 17.41 -19.86
C PRO A 3 17.61 16.68 -21.16
N SER A 4 18.51 17.35 -21.88
CA SER A 4 19.23 16.89 -23.05
C SER A 4 19.99 15.57 -22.77
N ARG A 5 19.65 14.51 -23.50
CA ARG A 5 20.46 13.29 -23.59
C ARG A 5 21.69 13.58 -24.46
N ARG A 6 22.87 13.68 -23.84
CA ARG A 6 24.16 13.65 -24.54
C ARG A 6 24.65 12.20 -24.62
N THR A 7 24.76 11.68 -25.83
CA THR A 7 25.47 10.44 -26.16
C THR A 7 26.99 10.68 -26.12
N PRO A 8 27.81 9.74 -25.59
CA PRO A 8 29.25 9.83 -25.72
C PRO A 8 29.71 9.39 -27.13
N ARG A 9 30.51 10.25 -27.75
CA ARG A 9 31.32 9.98 -28.96
C ARG A 9 32.34 8.90 -28.64
N VAL A 10 32.33 7.81 -29.40
CA VAL A 10 33.46 6.87 -29.48
C VAL A 10 34.51 7.51 -30.40
N ARG A 11 35.67 7.84 -29.84
CA ARG A 11 36.89 8.24 -30.56
C ARG A 11 37.98 7.24 -30.23
N GLY A 12 38.66 6.75 -31.25
CA GLY A 12 39.88 5.94 -31.15
C GLY A 12 39.81 4.76 -32.10
N LEU A 13 40.85 4.38 -32.83
CA LEU A 13 42.23 4.83 -32.86
C LEU A 13 42.78 4.36 -34.23
N GLU A 14 43.34 5.28 -35.00
CA GLU A 14 44.31 4.95 -36.05
C GLU A 14 45.65 4.54 -35.43
N ALA A 15 46.53 3.96 -36.27
CA ALA A 15 47.98 3.73 -36.09
C ALA A 15 48.39 2.47 -35.30
N LEU A 16 49.38 1.65 -35.67
CA LEU A 16 50.42 1.66 -36.72
C LEU A 16 50.99 0.21 -36.76
N LEU A 17 51.10 -0.39 -37.93
CA LEU A 17 51.87 -1.64 -38.14
C LEU A 17 53.31 -1.28 -38.57
N PRO A 18 54.36 -1.85 -37.97
CA PRO A 18 55.70 -1.81 -38.57
C PRO A 18 55.89 -3.00 -39.52
N ARG A 19 56.18 -2.69 -40.78
CA ARG A 19 56.79 -3.60 -41.77
C ARG A 19 58.30 -3.61 -41.54
N PHE A 20 58.89 -4.77 -41.24
CA PHE A 20 60.35 -4.93 -41.23
C PHE A 20 60.82 -5.62 -42.50
N SER A 21 61.80 -4.98 -43.14
CA SER A 21 62.39 -5.29 -44.43
C SER A 21 63.44 -6.40 -44.35
N CYS A 22 63.44 -7.31 -45.34
CA CYS A 22 64.55 -8.21 -45.63
C CYS A 22 65.68 -7.48 -46.37
N ALA A 23 66.92 -7.68 -45.94
CA ALA A 23 68.11 -7.51 -46.77
C ALA A 23 69.12 -8.63 -46.46
N PRO A 24 69.66 -9.34 -47.46
CA PRO A 24 70.72 -10.32 -47.26
C PRO A 24 72.09 -9.69 -47.52
N ARG A 25 73.08 -9.98 -46.67
CA ARG A 25 74.48 -9.69 -46.97
C ARG A 25 75.34 -10.91 -46.65
N ARG A 26 75.91 -11.47 -47.72
CA ARG A 26 76.92 -12.54 -47.74
C ARG A 26 78.16 -12.10 -46.97
N LEU A 27 78.82 -13.03 -46.26
CA LEU A 27 80.27 -13.13 -46.32
C LEU A 27 80.74 -14.55 -45.99
N LEU A 28 81.68 -14.98 -46.83
CA LEU A 28 82.30 -16.28 -46.93
C LEU A 28 83.68 -16.16 -46.28
N VAL A 29 84.03 -16.97 -45.28
CA VAL A 29 85.43 -17.24 -44.92
C VAL A 29 85.60 -18.69 -44.47
N LEU A 30 86.57 -19.29 -45.13
CA LEU A 30 87.21 -20.60 -45.06
C LEU A 30 88.18 -20.62 -43.86
N GLY A 31 88.33 -21.74 -43.14
CA GLY A 31 89.49 -21.87 -42.24
C GLY A 31 89.45 -22.99 -41.20
N SER A 32 90.05 -24.13 -41.58
CA SER A 32 90.99 -24.96 -40.80
C SER A 32 90.54 -25.73 -39.54
N ALA A 33 90.72 -27.04 -39.68
CA ALA A 33 90.52 -28.10 -38.70
C ALA A 33 91.55 -28.10 -37.56
N ILE A 34 91.06 -28.24 -36.33
CA ILE A 34 91.78 -28.82 -35.18
C ILE A 34 90.78 -29.75 -34.49
N ALA A 35 90.96 -31.06 -34.69
CA ALA A 35 90.17 -32.10 -34.03
C ALA A 35 90.70 -32.32 -32.60
N LEU A 36 90.18 -31.54 -31.66
CA LEU A 36 90.13 -31.93 -30.25
C LEU A 36 88.76 -32.56 -30.03
N ILE A 37 88.72 -33.82 -29.61
CA ILE A 37 87.50 -34.52 -29.20
C ILE A 37 87.07 -33.91 -27.85
N SER A 38 86.55 -32.69 -27.93
CA SER A 38 85.74 -32.09 -26.88
C SER A 38 84.46 -32.92 -26.83
N CYS A 39 84.18 -33.52 -25.68
CA CYS A 39 82.85 -34.02 -25.38
C CYS A 39 81.93 -32.79 -25.36
N ALA A 40 81.44 -32.41 -26.54
CA ALA A 40 80.50 -31.31 -26.69
C ALA A 40 79.26 -31.70 -25.88
N SER A 41 79.03 -30.98 -24.78
CA SER A 41 77.82 -31.10 -23.98
C SER A 41 76.62 -31.05 -24.92
N ALA A 42 75.73 -32.02 -24.80
CA ALA A 42 74.57 -32.10 -25.67
C ALA A 42 73.79 -30.77 -25.61
N PRO A 43 73.30 -30.26 -26.75
CA PRO A 43 72.68 -28.93 -26.81
C PRO A 43 71.47 -28.84 -25.87
N ARG A 44 71.33 -27.69 -25.18
CA ARG A 44 70.21 -27.45 -24.25
C ARG A 44 68.88 -27.53 -25.00
N PRO A 45 67.93 -28.37 -24.55
CA PRO A 45 66.61 -28.44 -25.15
C PRO A 45 65.93 -27.07 -25.24
N PRO A 46 65.29 -26.71 -26.37
CA PRO A 46 64.68 -25.40 -26.55
C PRO A 46 63.54 -25.12 -25.56
N VAL A 47 62.89 -26.17 -25.04
CA VAL A 47 61.80 -26.06 -24.08
C VAL A 47 62.24 -25.51 -22.72
N LEU A 48 63.50 -25.73 -22.31
CA LEU A 48 64.06 -25.11 -21.10
C LEU A 48 64.15 -23.58 -21.26
N GLY A 49 64.57 -23.12 -22.45
CA GLY A 49 64.58 -21.69 -22.77
C GLY A 49 63.18 -21.08 -22.79
N GLN A 50 62.16 -21.83 -23.22
CA GLN A 50 60.76 -21.40 -23.14
C GLN A 50 60.28 -21.32 -21.68
N ALA A 51 60.62 -22.30 -20.84
CA ALA A 51 60.30 -22.27 -19.42
C ALA A 51 60.92 -21.06 -18.71
N ASP A 52 62.18 -20.73 -19.02
CA ASP A 52 62.87 -19.53 -18.53
C ASP A 52 62.16 -18.23 -18.98
N GLN A 53 61.75 -18.15 -20.24
CA GLN A 53 61.01 -17.00 -20.75
C GLN A 53 59.65 -16.82 -20.06
N VAL A 54 58.95 -17.92 -19.77
CA VAL A 54 57.68 -17.89 -19.02
C VAL A 54 57.91 -17.43 -17.59
N ALA A 55 58.96 -17.93 -16.93
CA ALA A 55 59.33 -17.59 -15.55
C ALA A 55 59.74 -16.11 -15.38
N LEU A 56 60.37 -15.52 -16.39
CA LEU A 56 60.78 -14.10 -16.40
C LEU A 56 59.70 -13.16 -16.93
N GLY A 57 58.57 -13.69 -17.42
CA GLY A 57 57.49 -12.90 -17.98
C GLY A 57 56.72 -12.07 -16.94
N PRO A 58 56.01 -11.01 -17.34
CA PRO A 58 55.23 -10.17 -16.42
C PRO A 58 54.12 -10.94 -15.68
N LYS A 59 53.56 -11.98 -16.30
CA LYS A 59 52.54 -12.83 -15.64
C LYS A 59 53.12 -13.66 -14.49
N ALA A 60 54.42 -13.98 -14.52
CA ALA A 60 55.09 -14.70 -13.46
C ALA A 60 55.24 -13.87 -12.18
N SER A 61 55.52 -12.56 -12.29
CA SER A 61 55.56 -11.69 -11.12
C SER A 61 54.17 -11.53 -10.47
N GLU A 62 53.12 -11.39 -11.28
CA GLU A 62 51.73 -11.36 -10.79
C GLU A 62 51.33 -12.69 -10.12
N ALA A 63 51.68 -13.83 -10.73
CA ALA A 63 51.42 -15.14 -10.14
C ALA A 63 52.20 -15.40 -8.86
N LYS A 64 53.41 -14.86 -8.75
CA LYS A 64 54.20 -14.94 -7.51
C LYS A 64 53.51 -14.24 -6.34
N SER A 65 52.83 -13.12 -6.57
CA SER A 65 52.09 -12.40 -5.52
C SER A 65 50.69 -12.97 -5.28
N GLU A 66 49.94 -13.27 -6.33
CA GLU A 66 48.50 -13.60 -6.24
C GLU A 66 48.23 -15.12 -6.18
N ALA A 67 49.17 -15.97 -6.63
CA ALA A 67 49.06 -17.43 -6.58
C ALA A 67 50.40 -18.10 -6.15
N PRO A 68 50.96 -17.72 -4.98
CA PRO A 68 52.34 -18.05 -4.58
C PRO A 68 52.62 -19.55 -4.54
N GLN A 69 51.64 -20.38 -4.15
CA GLN A 69 51.80 -21.83 -4.05
C GLN A 69 51.89 -22.49 -5.43
N ALA A 70 51.02 -22.11 -6.38
CA ALA A 70 51.04 -22.63 -7.75
C ALA A 70 52.30 -22.15 -8.49
N PHE A 71 52.71 -20.90 -8.25
CA PHE A 71 53.96 -20.35 -8.76
C PHE A 71 55.19 -21.10 -8.22
N ALA A 72 55.25 -21.36 -6.92
CA ALA A 72 56.34 -22.10 -6.30
C ALA A 72 56.45 -23.53 -6.83
N HIS A 73 55.33 -24.18 -7.15
CA HIS A 73 55.31 -25.49 -7.80
C HIS A 73 55.91 -25.44 -9.21
N ALA A 74 55.56 -24.43 -10.01
CA ALA A 74 56.13 -24.22 -11.33
C ALA A 74 57.66 -23.98 -11.26
N GLU A 75 58.12 -23.15 -10.32
CA GLU A 75 59.56 -22.91 -10.08
C GLU A 75 60.31 -24.14 -9.58
N LYS A 76 59.63 -25.04 -8.85
CA LYS A 76 60.23 -26.32 -8.43
C LYS A 76 60.46 -27.21 -9.65
N LEU A 77 59.43 -27.40 -10.50
CA LEU A 77 59.53 -28.22 -11.72
C LEU A 77 60.58 -27.67 -12.69
N ARG A 78 60.68 -26.34 -12.82
CA ARG A 78 61.72 -25.69 -13.64
C ARG A 78 63.13 -26.02 -13.13
N ARG A 79 63.36 -25.89 -11.82
CA ARG A 79 64.66 -26.23 -11.20
C ARG A 79 64.99 -27.72 -11.32
N GLU A 80 64.01 -28.61 -11.20
CA GLU A 80 64.18 -30.04 -11.43
C GLU A 80 64.51 -30.35 -12.90
N ALA A 81 63.93 -29.59 -13.85
CA ALA A 81 64.25 -29.71 -15.27
C ALA A 81 65.69 -29.29 -15.59
N ASP A 82 66.15 -28.17 -15.01
CA ASP A 82 67.55 -27.73 -15.13
C ASP A 82 68.51 -28.76 -14.53
N GLN A 83 68.20 -29.31 -13.35
CA GLN A 83 69.02 -30.34 -12.72
C GLN A 83 69.14 -31.61 -13.58
N ALA A 84 68.02 -32.11 -14.13
CA ALA A 84 68.03 -33.29 -15.01
C ALA A 84 68.87 -33.08 -16.27
N PHE A 85 68.90 -31.85 -16.81
CA PHE A 85 69.74 -31.51 -17.94
C PHE A 85 71.24 -31.55 -17.59
N GLU A 86 71.61 -30.99 -16.44
CA GLU A 86 73.00 -31.03 -15.93
C GLU A 86 73.47 -32.47 -15.64
N ASP A 87 72.56 -33.35 -15.22
CA ASP A 87 72.81 -34.78 -14.98
C ASP A 87 72.90 -35.60 -16.29
N GLY A 88 72.64 -34.98 -17.45
CA GLY A 88 72.69 -35.60 -18.78
C GLY A 88 71.41 -36.32 -19.22
N ASP A 89 70.33 -36.27 -18.44
CA ASP A 89 69.03 -36.87 -18.75
C ASP A 89 68.15 -35.88 -19.53
N GLN A 90 68.37 -35.81 -20.84
CA GLN A 90 67.65 -34.88 -21.72
C GLN A 90 66.15 -35.16 -21.79
N ALA A 91 65.75 -36.43 -21.75
CA ALA A 91 64.34 -36.80 -21.84
C ALA A 91 63.58 -36.37 -20.58
N ALA A 92 64.17 -36.56 -19.40
CA ALA A 92 63.58 -36.06 -18.15
C ALA A 92 63.53 -34.51 -18.12
N ALA A 93 64.59 -33.85 -18.57
CA ALA A 93 64.64 -32.39 -18.64
C ALA A 93 63.53 -31.79 -19.52
N GLU A 94 63.28 -32.37 -20.70
CA GLU A 94 62.21 -31.94 -21.60
C GLU A 94 60.82 -32.12 -20.96
N ILE A 95 60.55 -33.29 -20.39
CA ILE A 95 59.27 -33.58 -19.72
C ILE A 95 59.03 -32.64 -18.53
N LEU A 96 60.04 -32.40 -17.70
CA LEU A 96 59.94 -31.51 -16.54
C LEU A 96 59.77 -30.05 -16.97
N ALA A 97 60.45 -29.61 -18.04
CA ALA A 97 60.30 -28.27 -18.59
C ALA A 97 58.88 -28.03 -19.12
N GLU A 98 58.31 -28.97 -19.89
CA GLU A 98 56.91 -28.89 -20.35
C GLU A 98 55.92 -28.82 -19.18
N ARG A 99 56.12 -29.66 -18.16
CA ARG A 99 55.32 -29.63 -16.93
C ARG A 99 55.44 -28.29 -16.21
N SER A 100 56.62 -27.68 -16.18
CA SER A 100 56.80 -26.35 -15.57
C SER A 100 56.00 -25.27 -16.32
N ILE A 101 55.99 -25.29 -17.65
CA ILE A 101 55.21 -24.35 -18.49
C ILE A 101 53.71 -24.53 -18.24
N ALA A 102 53.24 -25.79 -18.14
CA ALA A 102 51.86 -26.09 -17.78
C ALA A 102 51.52 -25.59 -16.37
N ALA A 103 52.42 -25.75 -15.40
CA ALA A 103 52.24 -25.27 -14.03
C ALA A 103 52.19 -23.73 -13.95
N TYR A 104 53.02 -23.00 -14.70
CA TYR A 104 52.89 -21.54 -14.80
C TYR A 104 51.56 -21.13 -15.42
N SER A 105 51.11 -21.82 -16.46
CA SER A 105 49.82 -21.56 -17.10
C SER A 105 48.67 -21.73 -16.10
N HIS A 106 48.71 -22.77 -15.28
CA HIS A 106 47.77 -22.98 -14.19
C HIS A 106 47.82 -21.83 -13.16
N ALA A 107 49.01 -21.40 -12.74
CA ALA A 107 49.17 -20.27 -11.84
C ALA A 107 48.54 -18.98 -12.42
N PHE A 108 48.73 -18.71 -13.72
CA PHE A 108 48.13 -17.54 -14.39
C PHE A 108 46.59 -17.62 -14.44
N VAL A 109 46.02 -18.81 -14.58
CA VAL A 109 44.57 -19.01 -14.52
C VAL A 109 44.04 -18.70 -13.12
N LEU A 110 44.74 -19.12 -12.06
CA LEU A 110 44.35 -18.81 -10.68
C LEU A 110 44.35 -17.30 -10.38
N VAL A 111 45.37 -16.57 -10.85
CA VAL A 111 45.41 -15.09 -10.77
C VAL A 111 44.18 -14.46 -11.45
N ARG A 112 43.82 -14.94 -12.65
CA ARG A 112 42.65 -14.42 -13.36
C ARG A 112 41.35 -14.72 -12.63
N LEU A 113 41.27 -15.90 -11.99
CA LEU A 113 40.12 -16.32 -11.21
C LEU A 113 39.97 -15.46 -9.95
N SER A 114 41.02 -15.26 -9.15
CA SER A 114 40.93 -14.45 -7.92
C SER A 114 40.49 -13.01 -8.24
N ARG A 115 41.04 -12.39 -9.29
CA ARG A 115 40.61 -11.05 -9.75
C ARG A 115 39.16 -11.02 -10.21
N ALA A 116 38.66 -12.11 -10.80
CA ALA A 116 37.26 -12.21 -11.20
C ALA A 116 36.36 -12.31 -9.96
N GLU A 117 36.76 -13.07 -8.94
CA GLU A 117 36.06 -13.20 -7.68
C GLU A 117 36.03 -11.88 -6.90
N GLU A 118 37.14 -11.15 -6.83
CA GLU A 118 37.20 -9.81 -6.21
C GLU A 118 36.28 -8.82 -6.90
N ARG A 119 36.29 -8.78 -8.24
CA ARG A 119 35.36 -7.92 -9.01
C ARG A 119 33.90 -8.30 -8.74
N LEU A 120 33.60 -9.60 -8.70
CA LEU A 120 32.25 -10.09 -8.41
C LEU A 120 31.81 -9.73 -6.99
N ALA A 121 32.70 -9.85 -6.00
CA ALA A 121 32.43 -9.46 -4.62
C ALA A 121 32.14 -7.96 -4.52
N LYS A 122 32.97 -7.12 -5.17
CA LYS A 122 32.76 -5.67 -5.23
C LYS A 122 31.42 -5.30 -5.86
N VAL A 123 31.11 -5.85 -7.03
CA VAL A 123 29.84 -5.58 -7.73
C VAL A 123 28.63 -6.03 -6.91
N LYS A 124 28.73 -7.15 -6.17
CA LYS A 124 27.67 -7.58 -5.26
C LYS A 124 27.47 -6.60 -4.09
N ALA A 125 28.55 -6.08 -3.52
CA ALA A 125 28.48 -5.07 -2.46
C ALA A 125 27.86 -3.74 -2.96
N ASP A 126 28.26 -3.30 -4.15
CA ASP A 126 27.70 -2.12 -4.82
C ASP A 126 26.20 -2.30 -5.11
N LEU A 127 25.80 -3.49 -5.60
CA LEU A 127 24.40 -3.83 -5.85
C LEU A 127 23.57 -3.80 -4.55
N ALA A 128 24.06 -4.40 -3.47
CA ALA A 128 23.36 -4.40 -2.18
C ALA A 128 23.18 -2.97 -1.64
N THR A 129 24.20 -2.11 -1.79
CA THR A 129 24.13 -0.70 -1.41
C THR A 129 23.08 0.05 -2.24
N ALA A 130 23.09 -0.12 -3.57
CA ALA A 130 22.12 0.49 -4.45
C ALA A 130 20.68 0.02 -4.17
N GLN A 131 20.48 -1.26 -3.83
CA GLN A 131 19.18 -1.78 -3.41
C GLN A 131 18.70 -1.15 -2.10
N ALA A 132 19.59 -1.01 -1.11
CA ALA A 132 19.25 -0.32 0.14
C ALA A 132 18.84 1.14 -0.11
N ASP A 133 19.58 1.85 -0.97
CA ASP A 133 19.26 3.23 -1.34
C ASP A 133 17.91 3.35 -2.06
N LEU A 134 17.59 2.42 -2.98
CA LEU A 134 16.28 2.38 -3.62
C LEU A 134 15.15 2.20 -2.60
N THR A 135 15.29 1.23 -1.68
CA THR A 135 14.24 1.03 -0.65
C THR A 135 14.07 2.24 0.27
N LYS A 136 15.15 3.00 0.52
CA LYS A 136 15.09 4.24 1.29
C LYS A 136 14.36 5.34 0.52
N LEU A 137 14.65 5.50 -0.78
CA LEU A 137 13.97 6.47 -1.64
C LEU A 137 12.49 6.14 -1.80
N ASP A 138 12.12 4.87 -1.95
CA ASP A 138 10.72 4.44 -2.04
C ASP A 138 9.94 4.81 -0.77
N LYS A 139 10.54 4.59 0.42
CA LYS A 139 9.95 5.01 1.69
C LYS A 139 9.76 6.53 1.77
N GLN A 140 10.75 7.30 1.33
CA GLN A 140 10.65 8.77 1.29
C GLN A 140 9.57 9.24 0.33
N GLN A 141 9.44 8.63 -0.85
CA GLN A 141 8.37 8.94 -1.81
C GLN A 141 6.99 8.63 -1.22
N ALA A 142 6.82 7.48 -0.56
CA ALA A 142 5.57 7.10 0.09
C ALA A 142 5.22 8.04 1.26
N GLU A 143 6.20 8.56 1.99
CA GLU A 143 5.99 9.55 3.03
C GLU A 143 5.53 10.89 2.46
N VAL A 144 6.26 11.44 1.49
CA VAL A 144 5.90 12.71 0.82
C VAL A 144 4.53 12.62 0.14
N ALA A 145 4.19 11.49 -0.49
CA ALA A 145 2.87 11.27 -1.09
C ALA A 145 1.75 11.34 -0.04
N ARG A 146 1.91 10.66 1.12
CA ARG A 146 0.94 10.73 2.22
C ARG A 146 0.80 12.13 2.79
N GLU A 147 1.90 12.87 2.90
CA GLU A 147 1.86 14.28 3.34
C GLU A 147 1.12 15.17 2.34
N ALA A 148 1.36 14.99 1.04
CA ALA A 148 0.67 15.71 -0.02
C ALA A 148 -0.84 15.44 0.01
N GLU A 149 -1.26 14.18 0.08
CA GLU A 149 -2.68 13.80 0.21
C GLU A 149 -3.33 14.40 1.47
N ALA A 150 -2.62 14.39 2.59
CA ALA A 150 -3.11 15.00 3.84
C ALA A 150 -3.26 16.53 3.71
N LEU A 151 -2.34 17.19 3.01
CA LEU A 151 -2.43 18.63 2.75
C LEU A 151 -3.56 18.98 1.77
N GLU A 152 -3.73 18.21 0.70
CA GLU A 152 -4.86 18.37 -0.24
C GLU A 152 -6.20 18.20 0.47
N LEU A 153 -6.32 17.19 1.33
CA LEU A 153 -7.52 16.98 2.14
C LEU A 153 -7.79 18.17 3.08
N ARG A 154 -6.75 18.69 3.75
CA ARG A 154 -6.89 19.88 4.62
C ARG A 154 -7.30 21.11 3.83
N LEU A 155 -6.72 21.32 2.64
CA LEU A 155 -7.08 22.43 1.75
C LEU A 155 -8.54 22.33 1.32
N LYS A 156 -8.99 21.13 0.94
CA LYS A 156 -10.38 20.87 0.56
C LYS A 156 -11.33 21.18 1.72
N VAL A 157 -11.03 20.67 2.92
CA VAL A 157 -11.83 20.97 4.12
C VAL A 157 -11.85 22.46 4.43
N ALA A 158 -10.73 23.17 4.32
CA ALA A 158 -10.67 24.62 4.56
C ALA A 158 -11.49 25.40 3.53
N ARG A 159 -11.47 24.99 2.26
CA ARG A 159 -12.25 25.59 1.18
C ARG A 159 -13.75 25.34 1.36
N ASP A 160 -14.13 24.13 1.77
CA ASP A 160 -15.52 23.76 2.04
C ASP A 160 -16.05 24.42 3.35
N ALA A 161 -15.15 24.83 4.24
CA ALA A 161 -15.48 25.51 5.50
C ALA A 161 -15.66 27.03 5.38
N VAL A 162 -15.49 27.62 4.18
CA VAL A 162 -15.75 29.05 3.95
C VAL A 162 -17.23 29.33 4.31
N PRO A 163 -17.51 30.25 5.25
CA PRO A 163 -18.87 30.54 5.66
C PRO A 163 -19.71 30.96 4.47
N LEU A 164 -20.81 30.24 4.23
CA LEU A 164 -21.80 30.66 3.26
C LEU A 164 -22.40 32.00 3.70
N THR A 165 -22.59 32.91 2.76
CA THR A 165 -23.33 34.15 3.01
C THR A 165 -24.70 33.78 3.60
N PRO A 166 -25.12 34.38 4.74
CA PRO A 166 -26.41 34.10 5.35
C PRO A 166 -27.55 34.25 4.35
N ASN A 167 -28.54 33.37 4.44
CA ASN A 167 -29.68 33.42 3.53
C ASN A 167 -30.51 34.70 3.76
N GLU A 168 -30.64 35.53 2.73
CA GLU A 168 -31.57 36.66 2.71
C GLU A 168 -33.02 36.17 2.50
N PRO A 169 -34.03 36.96 2.94
CA PRO A 169 -35.44 36.65 2.71
C PRO A 169 -35.74 36.38 1.23
N ALA A 170 -36.43 35.27 0.94
CA ALA A 170 -36.78 34.88 -0.42
C ALA A 170 -38.28 35.02 -0.72
N SER A 171 -38.68 34.70 -1.95
CA SER A 171 -40.10 34.60 -2.32
C SER A 171 -40.83 33.56 -1.44
N ALA A 172 -42.16 33.70 -1.31
CA ALA A 172 -42.96 32.83 -0.45
C ALA A 172 -42.79 31.32 -0.76
N ASP A 173 -42.73 30.96 -2.05
CA ASP A 173 -42.50 29.57 -2.47
C ASP A 173 -41.11 29.05 -2.08
N ARG A 174 -40.09 29.91 -2.16
CA ARG A 174 -38.73 29.56 -1.73
C ARG A 174 -38.64 29.40 -0.23
N GLU A 175 -39.30 30.25 0.55
CA GLU A 175 -39.38 30.10 2.01
C GLU A 175 -40.13 28.84 2.42
N ALA A 176 -41.20 28.47 1.72
CA ALA A 176 -41.91 27.21 1.96
C ALA A 176 -41.00 25.99 1.70
N ALA A 177 -40.24 26.00 0.60
CA ALA A 177 -39.28 24.96 0.27
C ALA A 177 -38.11 24.91 1.28
N ARG A 178 -37.60 26.08 1.71
CA ARG A 178 -36.57 26.18 2.77
C ARG A 178 -37.08 25.59 4.08
N LEU A 179 -38.33 25.85 4.44
CA LEU A 179 -38.94 25.32 5.67
C LEU A 179 -39.06 23.79 5.63
N GLU A 180 -39.49 23.22 4.52
CA GLU A 180 -39.52 21.77 4.31
C GLU A 180 -38.12 21.16 4.44
N ALA A 181 -37.12 21.77 3.77
CA ALA A 181 -35.73 21.35 3.87
C ALA A 181 -35.16 21.47 5.29
N ALA A 182 -35.45 22.56 6.00
CA ALA A 182 -34.99 22.78 7.37
C ALA A 182 -35.59 21.74 8.34
N ARG A 183 -36.87 21.37 8.17
CA ARG A 183 -37.51 20.30 8.96
C ARG A 183 -36.86 18.94 8.72
N ALA A 184 -36.56 18.63 7.46
CA ALA A 184 -35.83 17.40 7.10
C ALA A 184 -34.42 17.39 7.70
N LEU A 185 -33.68 18.49 7.60
CA LEU A 185 -32.34 18.62 8.18
C LEU A 185 -32.36 18.49 9.70
N ALA A 186 -33.32 19.11 10.40
CA ALA A 186 -33.47 18.98 11.84
C ALA A 186 -33.81 17.53 12.26
N ALA A 187 -34.68 16.84 11.52
CA ALA A 187 -34.99 15.43 11.76
C ALA A 187 -33.75 14.52 11.56
N GLN A 188 -32.97 14.75 10.50
CA GLN A 188 -31.71 14.05 10.26
C GLN A 188 -30.69 14.34 11.37
N ALA A 189 -30.55 15.60 11.78
CA ALA A 189 -29.64 15.99 12.87
C ALA A 189 -29.97 15.22 14.15
N ARG A 190 -31.26 15.18 14.53
CA ARG A 190 -31.72 14.41 15.70
C ARG A 190 -31.34 12.93 15.59
N LEU A 191 -31.60 12.29 14.44
CA LEU A 191 -31.26 10.88 14.20
C LEU A 191 -29.75 10.62 14.30
N LEU A 192 -28.91 11.50 13.77
CA LEU A 192 -27.46 11.40 13.85
C LEU A 192 -26.95 11.57 15.29
N CYS A 193 -27.47 12.56 16.02
CA CYS A 193 -27.09 12.79 17.41
C CYS A 193 -27.54 11.63 18.34
N VAL A 194 -28.73 11.08 18.14
CA VAL A 194 -29.20 9.88 18.86
C VAL A 194 -28.32 8.67 18.51
N SER A 195 -27.94 8.50 17.25
CA SER A 195 -27.01 7.44 16.83
C SER A 195 -25.66 7.57 17.55
N ALA A 196 -25.14 8.80 17.67
CA ALA A 196 -23.90 9.08 18.38
C ALA A 196 -24.03 8.76 19.89
N TRP A 197 -25.15 9.14 20.52
CA TRP A 197 -25.46 8.82 21.91
C TRP A 197 -25.57 7.31 22.16
N LEU A 198 -26.16 6.57 21.22
CA LEU A 198 -26.23 5.11 21.28
C LEU A 198 -24.83 4.45 21.22
N ILE A 199 -23.84 5.06 20.59
CA ILE A 199 -22.46 4.55 20.64
C ILE A 199 -21.78 4.99 21.94
N ALA A 200 -21.87 6.27 22.30
CA ALA A 200 -21.17 6.89 23.42
C ALA A 200 -22.16 7.69 24.30
N PRO A 201 -22.82 7.06 25.29
CA PRO A 201 -23.87 7.71 26.08
C PRO A 201 -23.34 8.76 27.07
N ASP A 202 -22.07 8.65 27.48
CA ASP A 202 -21.48 9.46 28.56
C ASP A 202 -20.96 10.84 28.12
N THR A 203 -21.02 11.15 26.82
CA THR A 203 -20.58 12.44 26.29
C THR A 203 -21.64 13.52 26.47
N LYS A 204 -21.41 14.44 27.41
CA LYS A 204 -22.33 15.55 27.76
C LYS A 204 -22.72 16.40 26.53
N ASP A 205 -21.80 16.60 25.59
CA ASP A 205 -22.01 17.43 24.40
C ASP A 205 -23.09 16.88 23.45
N ILE A 206 -23.28 15.56 23.41
CA ILE A 206 -24.29 14.93 22.54
C ILE A 206 -25.70 15.22 23.05
N LYS A 207 -25.92 15.15 24.37
CA LYS A 207 -27.23 15.43 24.97
C LYS A 207 -27.69 16.86 24.67
N ALA A 208 -26.80 17.84 24.84
CA ALA A 208 -27.07 19.24 24.50
C ALA A 208 -27.39 19.43 23.01
N SER A 209 -26.74 18.66 22.13
CA SER A 209 -27.00 18.68 20.69
C SER A 209 -28.38 18.07 20.34
N ILE A 210 -28.80 17.01 21.02
CA ILE A 210 -30.15 16.43 20.89
C ILE A 210 -31.21 17.44 21.33
N GLU A 211 -31.02 18.09 22.48
CA GLU A 211 -31.94 19.11 22.99
C GLU A 211 -32.03 20.31 22.03
N SER A 212 -30.90 20.71 21.43
CA SER A 212 -30.88 21.76 20.39
C SER A 212 -31.65 21.34 19.14
N ALA A 213 -31.57 20.07 18.72
CA ALA A 213 -32.33 19.54 17.58
C ALA A 213 -33.83 19.51 17.87
N ASP A 214 -34.22 19.14 19.09
CA ASP A 214 -35.62 19.16 19.52
C ASP A 214 -36.17 20.59 19.61
N ALA A 215 -35.38 21.54 20.10
CA ALA A 215 -35.75 22.96 20.15
C ALA A 215 -35.94 23.54 18.74
N LEU A 216 -35.01 23.26 17.82
CA LEU A 216 -35.11 23.70 16.43
C LEU A 216 -36.30 23.05 15.72
N ALA A 217 -36.55 21.75 15.91
CA ALA A 217 -37.71 21.07 15.33
C ALA A 217 -39.02 21.73 15.78
N LYS A 218 -39.17 22.03 17.08
CA LYS A 218 -40.33 22.73 17.64
C LYS A 218 -40.48 24.16 17.10
N SER A 219 -39.37 24.87 16.88
CA SER A 219 -39.44 26.23 16.33
C SER A 219 -39.90 26.21 14.86
N LEU A 220 -39.45 25.23 14.07
CA LEU A 220 -39.83 25.05 12.67
C LEU A 220 -41.31 24.66 12.48
N GLU A 221 -41.96 24.08 13.49
CA GLU A 221 -43.41 23.83 13.47
C GLU A 221 -44.22 25.13 13.40
N LYS A 222 -43.70 26.24 13.96
CA LYS A 222 -44.32 27.57 13.92
C LYS A 222 -44.18 28.29 12.56
N GLY A 223 -43.38 27.75 11.65
CA GLY A 223 -43.13 28.34 10.33
C GLY A 223 -42.45 29.72 10.37
N PRO A 224 -41.31 29.87 11.06
CA PRO A 224 -40.60 31.15 11.17
C PRO A 224 -40.16 31.68 9.80
N ARG A 225 -40.15 33.01 9.65
CA ARG A 225 -39.67 33.71 8.45
C ARG A 225 -38.71 34.84 8.84
N PRO A 226 -37.47 34.89 8.31
CA PRO A 226 -36.88 33.94 7.37
C PRO A 226 -36.68 32.55 7.99
N THR A 227 -36.71 31.50 7.17
CA THR A 227 -36.51 30.14 7.64
C THR A 227 -35.06 29.96 8.13
N PRO A 228 -34.82 29.43 9.35
CA PRO A 228 -33.47 29.22 9.89
C PRO A 228 -32.81 27.95 9.31
N ILE A 229 -32.67 27.89 7.97
CA ILE A 229 -32.10 26.74 7.27
C ILE A 229 -30.61 26.57 7.58
N ASP A 230 -29.87 27.67 7.75
CA ASP A 230 -28.45 27.65 8.08
C ASP A 230 -28.19 27.01 9.46
N ASP A 231 -29.07 27.24 10.43
CA ASP A 231 -29.01 26.61 11.74
C ASP A 231 -29.28 25.10 11.65
N ALA A 232 -30.23 24.69 10.80
CA ALA A 232 -30.51 23.27 10.55
C ALA A 232 -29.32 22.56 9.88
N ILE A 233 -28.65 23.21 8.91
CA ILE A 233 -27.42 22.70 8.28
C ILE A 233 -26.30 22.58 9.32
N LYS A 234 -26.02 23.64 10.08
CA LYS A 234 -24.98 23.64 11.12
C LYS A 234 -25.23 22.54 12.15
N LEU A 235 -26.47 22.36 12.58
CA LEU A 235 -26.84 21.36 13.56
C LEU A 235 -26.69 19.93 13.03
N ARG A 236 -27.12 19.65 11.79
CA ARG A 236 -26.90 18.35 11.14
C ARG A 236 -25.41 18.02 11.03
N SER A 237 -24.61 18.97 10.55
CA SER A 237 -23.15 18.81 10.44
C SER A 237 -22.49 18.61 11.80
N GLY A 238 -22.94 19.33 12.83
CA GLY A 238 -22.52 19.15 14.21
C GLY A 238 -22.81 17.75 14.74
N CYS A 239 -24.03 17.24 14.55
CA CYS A 239 -24.41 15.88 14.94
C CYS A 239 -23.62 14.81 14.17
N LEU A 240 -23.36 15.00 12.88
CA LEU A 240 -22.53 14.09 12.08
C LEU A 240 -21.07 14.05 12.60
N LYS A 241 -20.53 15.21 12.98
CA LYS A 241 -19.20 15.31 13.61
C LYS A 241 -19.16 14.55 14.94
N GLN A 242 -20.19 14.70 15.78
CA GLN A 242 -20.30 13.96 17.04
C GLN A 242 -20.37 12.44 16.81
N LEU A 243 -21.15 11.99 15.82
CA LEU A 243 -21.20 10.57 15.43
C LEU A 243 -19.83 10.05 14.98
N THR A 244 -19.11 10.84 14.17
CA THR A 244 -17.75 10.51 13.72
C THR A 244 -16.78 10.38 14.90
N VAL A 245 -16.83 11.29 15.87
CA VAL A 245 -16.00 11.26 17.08
C VAL A 245 -16.32 10.02 17.93
N ALA A 246 -17.61 9.74 18.16
CA ALA A 246 -18.06 8.57 18.89
C ALA A 246 -17.55 7.26 18.26
N ARG A 247 -17.62 7.15 16.92
CA ARG A 247 -17.10 5.99 16.17
C ARG A 247 -15.60 5.85 16.25
N ARG A 248 -14.83 6.94 16.14
CA ARG A 248 -13.36 6.88 16.25
C ARG A 248 -12.93 6.37 17.63
N ALA A 249 -13.58 6.81 18.70
CA ALA A 249 -13.31 6.31 20.05
C ALA A 249 -13.60 4.80 20.16
N ALA A 250 -14.70 4.33 19.57
CA ALA A 250 -15.05 2.91 19.52
C ALA A 250 -14.17 2.07 18.57
N THR A 251 -13.58 2.69 17.55
CA THR A 251 -12.68 2.02 16.58
C THR A 251 -11.25 1.90 17.14
N ALA A 252 -10.78 2.89 17.91
CA ALA A 252 -9.47 2.81 18.57
C ALA A 252 -9.36 1.62 19.54
N SER A 253 -10.49 1.06 19.98
CA SER A 253 -10.59 -0.11 20.84
C SER A 253 -10.86 -1.43 20.08
N ALA A 254 -10.98 -1.42 18.75
CA ALA A 254 -11.41 -2.58 17.97
C ALA A 254 -10.57 -2.79 16.69
N ARG A 255 -10.25 -4.05 16.36
CA ARG A 255 -9.75 -4.41 15.02
C ARG A 255 -10.93 -4.58 14.05
N ALA A 256 -10.76 -4.00 12.87
CA ALA A 256 -11.44 -4.26 11.59
C ALA A 256 -12.71 -3.47 11.24
N SER A 257 -12.63 -2.84 10.06
CA SER A 257 -13.71 -2.33 9.22
C SER A 257 -14.64 -3.43 8.68
N SER A 258 -14.37 -4.72 8.95
CA SER A 258 -15.10 -5.85 8.34
C SER A 258 -16.44 -6.16 9.01
N GLU A 259 -16.66 -5.78 10.28
CA GLU A 259 -17.88 -6.16 11.01
C GLU A 259 -19.16 -5.56 10.38
N GLN A 260 -19.07 -4.35 9.81
CA GLN A 260 -20.22 -3.72 9.13
C GLN A 260 -20.52 -4.39 7.77
N ASP A 261 -19.48 -4.86 7.06
CA ASP A 261 -19.62 -5.63 5.81
C ASP A 261 -20.26 -6.99 6.09
N GLU A 262 -19.83 -7.66 7.14
CA GLU A 262 -20.39 -8.93 7.61
C GLU A 262 -21.86 -8.79 8.03
N LEU A 263 -22.22 -7.73 8.77
CA LEU A 263 -23.61 -7.46 9.13
C LEU A 263 -24.49 -7.18 7.91
N LEU A 264 -24.01 -6.34 6.98
CA LEU A 264 -24.73 -6.06 5.74
C LEU A 264 -24.94 -7.36 4.94
N LYS A 265 -23.90 -8.18 4.82
CA LYS A 265 -23.99 -9.48 4.15
C LYS A 265 -25.00 -10.41 4.85
N ALA A 266 -24.95 -10.53 6.17
CA ALA A 266 -25.85 -11.39 6.94
C ALA A 266 -27.33 -10.97 6.79
N LEU A 267 -27.60 -9.67 6.68
CA LEU A 267 -28.96 -9.16 6.41
C LEU A 267 -29.38 -9.41 4.95
N SER A 268 -28.48 -9.24 3.99
CA SER A 268 -28.74 -9.49 2.56
C SER A 268 -28.99 -10.95 2.24
N ASP A 269 -28.23 -11.87 2.86
CA ASP A 269 -28.31 -13.31 2.61
C ASP A 269 -29.68 -13.91 3.00
N ARG A 270 -30.52 -13.16 3.72
CA ARG A 270 -31.90 -13.58 4.03
C ARG A 270 -32.87 -13.46 2.85
N GLY A 271 -32.59 -12.57 1.90
CA GLY A 271 -33.41 -12.34 0.70
C GLY A 271 -34.78 -11.68 0.92
N ASP A 272 -35.28 -11.59 2.16
CA ASP A 272 -36.57 -10.97 2.52
C ASP A 272 -36.45 -9.51 3.02
N LEU A 273 -35.22 -8.99 3.07
CA LEU A 273 -34.88 -7.64 3.54
C LEU A 273 -34.10 -6.87 2.46
N GLU A 274 -34.21 -5.55 2.50
CA GLU A 274 -33.47 -4.64 1.61
C GLU A 274 -32.49 -3.77 2.44
N PRO A 275 -31.39 -4.35 2.94
CA PRO A 275 -30.42 -3.60 3.73
C PRO A 275 -29.55 -2.70 2.82
N HIS A 276 -29.24 -1.50 3.28
CA HIS A 276 -28.29 -0.60 2.62
C HIS A 276 -27.51 0.22 3.66
N ARG A 277 -26.52 0.99 3.22
CA ARG A 277 -25.71 1.85 4.09
C ARG A 277 -26.17 3.29 4.03
N ASP A 278 -26.11 3.95 5.17
CA ASP A 278 -26.21 5.40 5.28
C ASP A 278 -25.20 5.95 6.30
N ASP A 279 -25.26 7.26 6.57
CA ASP A 279 -24.38 7.94 7.53
C ASP A 279 -24.45 7.34 8.95
N ARG A 280 -25.53 6.64 9.32
CA ARG A 280 -25.80 6.08 10.66
C ARG A 280 -25.34 4.62 10.79
N GLY A 281 -25.43 3.83 9.73
CA GLY A 281 -24.99 2.43 9.73
C GLY A 281 -25.67 1.58 8.66
N VAL A 282 -26.10 0.37 9.02
CA VAL A 282 -26.84 -0.52 8.10
C VAL A 282 -28.34 -0.35 8.36
N VAL A 283 -29.07 0.13 7.35
CA VAL A 283 -30.50 0.43 7.41
C VAL A 283 -31.29 -0.67 6.73
N VAL A 284 -32.31 -1.18 7.39
CA VAL A 284 -33.33 -2.05 6.81
C VAL A 284 -34.65 -1.29 6.75
N THR A 285 -35.20 -1.12 5.55
CA THR A 285 -36.49 -0.45 5.36
C THR A 285 -37.63 -1.47 5.34
N LEU A 286 -38.58 -1.33 6.26
CA LEU A 286 -39.78 -2.15 6.34
C LEU A 286 -41.01 -1.34 5.91
N ARG A 287 -41.78 -1.90 4.99
CA ARG A 287 -43.06 -1.34 4.51
C ARG A 287 -44.20 -2.29 4.86
N GLY A 288 -45.40 -1.75 5.04
CA GLY A 288 -46.57 -2.56 5.38
C GLY A 288 -46.49 -3.22 6.75
N LEU A 289 -45.62 -2.74 7.65
CA LEU A 289 -45.46 -3.29 9.00
C LEU A 289 -46.75 -3.14 9.84
N TYR A 290 -47.55 -2.13 9.52
CA TYR A 290 -48.83 -1.85 10.16
C TYR A 290 -49.99 -1.98 9.17
N GLN A 291 -51.12 -2.49 9.68
CA GLN A 291 -52.44 -2.41 9.07
C GLN A 291 -53.33 -1.57 10.00
N GLY A 292 -53.41 -0.27 9.70
CA GLY A 292 -53.98 0.72 10.63
C GLY A 292 -53.07 0.92 11.86
N ASN A 293 -53.62 0.65 13.05
CA ASN A 293 -52.92 0.79 14.33
C ASN A 293 -52.37 -0.54 14.88
N LYS A 294 -52.45 -1.64 14.11
CA LYS A 294 -51.97 -2.97 14.53
C LYS A 294 -50.85 -3.44 13.64
N LEU A 295 -49.89 -4.16 14.21
CA LEU A 295 -48.85 -4.86 13.44
C LEU A 295 -49.48 -5.88 12.49
N ALA A 296 -48.99 -5.94 11.26
CA ALA A 296 -49.37 -6.96 10.29
C ALA A 296 -48.97 -8.36 10.78
N LYS A 297 -49.64 -9.42 10.31
CA LYS A 297 -49.38 -10.80 10.77
C LYS A 297 -47.93 -11.24 10.49
N ASP A 298 -47.35 -10.82 9.38
CA ASP A 298 -45.97 -11.11 8.97
C ASP A 298 -44.94 -10.14 9.58
N ALA A 299 -45.37 -9.00 10.12
CA ALA A 299 -44.48 -8.01 10.74
C ALA A 299 -43.69 -8.61 11.91
N ARG A 300 -44.35 -9.44 12.74
CA ARG A 300 -43.73 -10.07 13.90
C ARG A 300 -42.56 -10.98 13.51
N LEU A 301 -42.72 -11.79 12.46
CA LEU A 301 -41.65 -12.68 11.97
C LEU A 301 -40.43 -11.89 11.49
N ARG A 302 -40.64 -10.77 10.79
CA ARG A 302 -39.55 -9.88 10.36
C ARG A 302 -38.86 -9.20 11.55
N LEU A 303 -39.62 -8.77 12.56
CA LEU A 303 -39.07 -8.19 13.78
C LEU A 303 -38.29 -9.22 14.61
N GLU A 304 -38.77 -10.46 14.71
CA GLU A 304 -38.07 -11.58 15.36
C GLU A 304 -36.74 -11.88 14.67
N ALA A 305 -36.73 -11.89 13.33
CA ALA A 305 -35.53 -12.02 12.54
C ALA A 305 -34.52 -10.91 12.81
N LEU A 306 -34.95 -9.64 12.83
CA LEU A 306 -34.09 -8.50 13.09
C LEU A 306 -33.59 -8.48 14.54
N ALA A 307 -34.43 -8.86 15.51
CA ALA A 307 -34.03 -9.01 16.91
C ALA A 307 -32.96 -10.09 17.07
N LYS A 308 -33.07 -11.22 16.34
CA LYS A 308 -32.04 -12.26 16.31
C LYS A 308 -30.70 -11.73 15.78
N VAL A 309 -30.73 -10.93 14.70
CA VAL A 309 -29.53 -10.27 14.17
C VAL A 309 -28.94 -9.29 15.19
N ALA A 310 -29.77 -8.46 15.83
CA ALA A 310 -29.33 -7.52 16.86
C ALA A 310 -28.70 -8.22 18.07
N LYS A 311 -29.29 -9.33 18.51
CA LYS A 311 -28.76 -10.17 19.60
C LYS A 311 -27.42 -10.80 19.24
N ALA A 312 -27.25 -11.24 17.99
CA ALA A 312 -25.98 -11.77 17.49
C ALA A 312 -24.89 -10.70 17.32
N ASN A 313 -25.29 -9.42 17.19
CA ASN A 313 -24.40 -8.29 16.94
C ASN A 313 -24.56 -7.20 18.02
N PRO A 314 -24.29 -7.48 19.31
CA PRO A 314 -24.60 -6.56 20.42
C PRO A 314 -23.80 -5.25 20.37
N ARG A 315 -22.75 -5.19 19.55
CA ARG A 315 -21.93 -4.00 19.29
C ARG A 315 -22.64 -2.97 18.41
N PHE A 316 -23.73 -3.33 17.74
CA PHE A 316 -24.52 -2.46 16.89
C PHE A 316 -25.84 -2.12 17.60
N PRO A 317 -25.92 -0.98 18.32
CA PRO A 317 -27.19 -0.49 18.83
C PRO A 317 -28.21 -0.34 17.71
N VAL A 318 -29.48 -0.52 18.04
CA VAL A 318 -30.58 -0.43 17.08
C VAL A 318 -31.32 0.89 17.28
N LEU A 319 -31.48 1.65 16.20
CA LEU A 319 -32.34 2.83 16.14
C LEU A 319 -33.52 2.56 15.20
N ILE A 320 -34.73 2.72 15.72
CA ILE A 320 -35.97 2.60 14.94
C ILE A 320 -36.45 4.00 14.55
N SER A 321 -36.69 4.24 13.27
CA SER A 321 -37.27 5.49 12.77
C SER A 321 -38.61 5.22 12.08
N VAL A 322 -39.69 5.83 12.57
CA VAL A 322 -41.05 5.62 12.04
C VAL A 322 -41.48 6.84 11.22
N HIS A 323 -41.81 6.64 9.94
CA HIS A 323 -42.14 7.70 8.98
C HIS A 323 -43.62 7.68 8.58
N GLU A 324 -44.53 7.73 9.55
CA GLU A 324 -45.98 7.74 9.30
C GLU A 324 -46.77 8.47 10.39
N GLY A 325 -48.09 8.59 10.26
CA GLY A 325 -48.95 9.17 11.29
C GLY A 325 -48.92 8.37 12.61
N GLY A 326 -48.96 9.06 13.75
CA GLY A 326 -48.82 8.43 15.07
C GLY A 326 -47.42 7.87 15.35
N ALA A 327 -46.40 8.43 14.69
CA ALA A 327 -45.04 7.91 14.66
C ALA A 327 -44.45 7.64 16.05
N ASP A 328 -44.63 8.53 17.02
CA ASP A 328 -44.02 8.41 18.35
C ASP A 328 -44.59 7.22 19.15
N THR A 329 -45.91 7.01 19.10
CA THR A 329 -46.56 5.86 19.75
C THR A 329 -46.08 4.55 19.14
N LYS A 330 -46.06 4.46 17.80
CA LYS A 330 -45.59 3.29 17.07
C LYS A 330 -44.10 3.02 17.30
N ALA A 331 -43.28 4.06 17.34
CA ALA A 331 -41.85 3.96 17.64
C ALA A 331 -41.63 3.33 19.03
N SER A 332 -42.36 3.78 20.05
CA SER A 332 -42.28 3.22 21.41
C SER A 332 -42.72 1.75 21.46
N GLU A 333 -43.82 1.40 20.77
CA GLU A 333 -44.30 0.01 20.67
C GLU A 333 -43.26 -0.92 20.01
N LEU A 334 -42.64 -0.47 18.91
CA LEU A 334 -41.60 -1.25 18.22
C LEU A 334 -40.33 -1.40 19.04
N ALA A 335 -39.90 -0.35 19.75
CA ALA A 335 -38.75 -0.41 20.65
C ALA A 335 -38.95 -1.48 21.72
N LYS A 336 -40.12 -1.46 22.37
CA LYS A 336 -40.51 -2.45 23.35
C LYS A 336 -40.53 -3.86 22.74
N THR A 337 -41.17 -4.01 21.58
CA THR A 337 -41.26 -5.30 20.89
C THR A 337 -39.89 -5.89 20.57
N LEU A 338 -38.95 -5.12 19.98
CA LEU A 338 -37.60 -5.61 19.70
C LEU A 338 -36.81 -5.92 20.97
N SER A 339 -37.01 -5.14 22.04
CA SER A 339 -36.37 -5.38 23.34
C SER A 339 -36.89 -6.67 23.98
N ASP A 340 -38.21 -6.90 23.96
CA ASP A 340 -38.86 -8.14 24.44
C ASP A 340 -38.39 -9.37 23.65
N LEU A 341 -38.03 -9.19 22.38
CA LEU A 341 -37.44 -10.22 21.51
C LEU A 341 -35.92 -10.41 21.71
N GLY A 342 -35.30 -9.66 22.63
CA GLY A 342 -33.92 -9.83 23.06
C GLY A 342 -32.88 -8.94 22.36
N ALA A 343 -33.30 -7.88 21.67
CA ALA A 343 -32.36 -6.87 21.16
C ALA A 343 -31.81 -6.02 22.34
N PRO A 344 -30.48 -5.89 22.51
CA PRO A 344 -29.90 -5.41 23.76
C PRO A 344 -29.95 -3.89 23.97
N ARG A 345 -29.83 -3.09 22.90
CA ARG A 345 -29.75 -1.62 22.97
C ARG A 345 -30.62 -1.03 21.86
N VAL A 346 -31.85 -0.67 22.20
CA VAL A 346 -32.85 -0.19 21.26
C VAL A 346 -33.31 1.22 21.66
N ASP A 347 -33.28 2.16 20.72
CA ASP A 347 -33.99 3.44 20.82
C ASP A 347 -34.91 3.61 19.63
N ALA A 348 -35.95 4.44 19.76
CA ALA A 348 -36.91 4.67 18.70
C ALA A 348 -37.41 6.10 18.64
N ARG A 349 -37.60 6.61 17.42
CA ARG A 349 -38.00 7.99 17.14
C ARG A 349 -39.12 8.03 16.12
N GLY A 350 -40.18 8.78 16.45
CA GLY A 350 -41.19 9.17 15.48
C GLY A 350 -40.68 10.31 14.61
N ILE A 351 -40.58 10.08 13.31
CA ILE A 351 -40.19 11.08 12.31
C ILE A 351 -41.42 11.71 11.66
N GLY A 352 -42.44 10.89 11.37
CA GLY A 352 -43.65 11.34 10.70
C GLY A 352 -43.39 11.70 9.24
N ASP A 353 -43.85 12.86 8.80
CA ASP A 353 -43.73 13.38 7.45
C ASP A 353 -42.47 14.23 7.22
N ARG A 354 -41.60 14.37 8.23
CA ARG A 354 -40.42 15.25 8.18
C ARG A 354 -39.30 14.75 7.25
N LEU A 355 -39.31 13.47 6.85
CA LEU A 355 -38.38 12.87 5.89
C LEU A 355 -39.11 12.08 4.80
N PRO A 356 -39.84 12.80 3.93
CA PRO A 356 -40.60 12.16 2.86
C PRO A 356 -39.65 11.61 1.78
N LEU A 357 -39.93 10.41 1.28
CA LEU A 357 -39.25 9.87 0.09
C LEU A 357 -39.73 10.57 -1.18
N VAL A 358 -41.00 10.99 -1.19
CA VAL A 358 -41.60 11.76 -2.26
C VAL A 358 -42.44 12.90 -1.73
N PRO A 359 -42.52 14.03 -2.47
CA PRO A 359 -43.29 15.19 -2.03
C PRO A 359 -44.72 14.82 -1.64
N GLY A 360 -45.18 15.28 -0.48
CA GLY A 360 -46.49 14.93 0.09
C GLY A 360 -47.69 15.30 -0.80
N ARG A 361 -47.51 16.27 -1.69
CA ARG A 361 -48.52 16.71 -2.67
C ARG A 361 -48.81 15.72 -3.79
N LEU A 362 -47.98 14.70 -3.98
CA LEU A 362 -48.18 13.70 -5.04
C LEU A 362 -49.24 12.68 -4.64
N ARG A 363 -50.05 12.24 -5.61
CA ARG A 363 -51.03 11.16 -5.39
C ARG A 363 -50.31 9.89 -4.91
N GLY A 364 -50.79 9.32 -3.81
CA GLY A 364 -50.18 8.13 -3.19
C GLY A 364 -48.90 8.39 -2.39
N ALA A 365 -48.49 9.65 -2.19
CA ALA A 365 -47.29 9.98 -1.41
C ALA A 365 -47.35 9.44 0.03
N ALA A 366 -48.51 9.50 0.70
CA ALA A 366 -48.68 8.98 2.05
C ALA A 366 -48.30 7.49 2.15
N GLN A 367 -48.77 6.66 1.23
CA GLN A 367 -48.44 5.24 1.18
C GLN A 367 -46.96 5.00 0.88
N ARG A 368 -46.36 5.80 -0.01
CA ARG A 368 -44.95 5.68 -0.39
C ARG A 368 -43.99 6.17 0.70
N ASN A 369 -44.41 7.14 1.50
CA ASN A 369 -43.62 7.69 2.61
C ASN A 369 -43.73 6.85 3.88
N THR A 370 -44.85 6.13 4.06
CA THR A 370 -45.08 5.20 5.18
C THR A 370 -44.07 4.06 5.16
N ARG A 371 -43.16 4.09 6.13
CA ARG A 371 -42.13 3.06 6.33
C ARG A 371 -41.59 3.11 7.76
N VAL A 372 -40.97 2.01 8.16
CA VAL A 372 -40.14 1.92 9.37
C VAL A 372 -38.72 1.61 8.93
N GLU A 373 -37.76 2.38 9.41
CA GLU A 373 -36.33 2.10 9.21
C GLU A 373 -35.78 1.49 10.51
N ILE A 374 -35.21 0.29 10.41
CA ILE A 374 -34.45 -0.35 11.49
C ILE A 374 -32.98 -0.17 11.17
N VAL A 375 -32.28 0.62 11.97
CA VAL A 375 -30.89 1.00 11.72
C VAL A 375 -29.99 0.35 12.75
N PHE A 376 -29.07 -0.49 12.28
CA PHE A 376 -27.96 -1.00 13.07
C PHE A 376 -26.84 0.04 13.04
N ILE A 377 -26.69 0.79 14.13
CA ILE A 377 -25.75 1.88 14.24
C ILE A 377 -24.33 1.33 14.24
N SER A 378 -23.54 1.72 13.23
CA SER A 378 -22.16 1.25 13.12
C SER A 378 -21.29 1.92 14.18
N PRO A 379 -20.58 1.16 15.04
CA PRO A 379 -19.61 1.71 15.99
C PRO A 379 -18.29 2.10 15.30
N ILE A 380 -18.12 1.74 14.03
CA ILE A 380 -16.91 1.98 13.23
C ILE A 380 -17.28 2.80 11.98
N ASN A 381 -16.30 3.52 11.45
CA ASN A 381 -16.46 4.32 10.22
C ASN A 381 -16.15 3.52 8.96
#